data_AF-A0A177LL49-F1
#
_entry.id   AF-A0A177LL49-F1
#
_cell.length_a   1.000
_cell.length_b   1.000
_cell.length_c   1.000
_cell.angle_alpha   90.00
_cell.angle_beta   90.00
_cell.angle_gamma   90.00
#
_symmetry.space_group_name_H-M   'P 1'
#
loop_
_entity.id
_entity.type
_entity.pdbx_description
1 polymer ?
#
loop_
_entity_poly.entity_id
_entity_poly.type
_entity_poly.pdbx_seq_one_letter_code
_entity_poly.pdbx_strand_id
1 'polypeptide(L)'
;MNTYDYIKGINLIKLYSSENDNKIKYQLEIIADQLKNQILKNFDKLISEEKSISNIKIEYENPCYRQSATGIIYTLNFANDENFKIYIEVLIDLSRILIYTKGIPEKKTLKELNKKIVAKYNHESKTEFKEVL
;
A
#
# COMPACT_ATOMS: atom_id res chain seq x y z
N MET A 1 -8.95 10.27 10.06
CA MET A 1 -9.20 9.14 9.13
C MET A 1 -7.87 8.49 8.81
N ASN A 2 -7.70 7.20 9.13
CA ASN A 2 -6.53 6.43 8.73
C ASN A 2 -6.78 5.78 7.34
N THR A 3 -5.78 5.13 6.74
CA THR A 3 -5.93 4.55 5.39
C THR A 3 -7.02 3.46 5.35
N TYR A 4 -7.19 2.69 6.43
CA TYR A 4 -8.21 1.64 6.51
C TYR A 4 -9.64 2.21 6.53
N ASP A 5 -9.86 3.30 7.27
CA ASP A 5 -11.16 3.98 7.31
C ASP A 5 -11.55 4.48 5.90
N TYR A 6 -10.57 5.01 5.16
CA TYR A 6 -10.78 5.44 3.79
C TYR A 6 -11.15 4.27 2.88
N ILE A 7 -10.40 3.15 2.92
CA ILE A 7 -10.68 1.97 2.09
C ILE A 7 -12.09 1.44 2.34
N LYS A 8 -12.48 1.32 3.62
CA LYS A 8 -13.83 0.85 4.02
C LYS A 8 -14.94 1.80 3.57
N GLY A 9 -14.64 3.07 3.35
CA GLY A 9 -15.57 4.07 2.86
C GLY A 9 -15.77 4.04 1.34
N ILE A 10 -14.96 3.28 0.59
CA ILE A 10 -15.11 3.16 -0.86
C ILE A 10 -16.38 2.38 -1.17
N ASN A 11 -17.28 2.97 -1.95
CA ASN A 11 -18.48 2.28 -2.43
C ASN A 11 -18.12 1.38 -3.63
N LEU A 12 -17.64 0.18 -3.33
CA LEU A 12 -17.24 -0.82 -4.33
C LEU A 12 -18.40 -1.24 -5.24
N ILE A 13 -19.63 -1.31 -4.71
CA ILE A 13 -20.83 -1.62 -5.52
C ILE A 13 -21.00 -0.57 -6.61
N LYS A 14 -20.92 0.72 -6.24
CA LYS A 14 -21.02 1.82 -7.21
C LYS A 14 -19.85 1.80 -8.19
N LEU A 15 -18.64 1.50 -7.72
CA LEU A 15 -17.45 1.40 -8.56
C LEU A 15 -17.64 0.35 -9.67
N TYR A 16 -18.03 -0.87 -9.30
CA TYR A 16 -18.16 -2.00 -10.22
C TYR A 16 -19.51 -2.08 -10.95
N SER A 17 -20.49 -1.25 -10.58
CA SER A 17 -21.77 -1.14 -11.33
C SER A 17 -21.63 -0.49 -12.71
N SER A 18 -20.46 0.06 -13.04
CA SER A 18 -20.18 0.66 -14.33
C SER A 18 -19.84 -0.43 -15.36
N GLU A 19 -20.62 -0.56 -16.42
CA GLU A 19 -20.31 -1.49 -17.54
C GLU A 19 -19.11 -1.04 -18.40
N ASN A 20 -18.45 0.06 -18.04
CA ASN A 20 -17.31 0.62 -18.76
C ASN A 20 -16.02 0.50 -17.95
N ASP A 21 -15.15 -0.42 -18.36
CA ASP A 21 -13.86 -0.70 -17.71
C ASP A 21 -12.94 0.52 -17.67
N ASN A 22 -12.96 1.36 -18.69
CA ASN A 22 -12.13 2.58 -18.70
C ASN A 22 -12.59 3.55 -17.61
N LYS A 23 -13.90 3.63 -17.35
CA LYS A 23 -14.45 4.42 -16.26
C LYS A 23 -14.08 3.84 -14.90
N ILE A 24 -14.07 2.51 -14.76
CA ILE A 24 -13.62 1.84 -13.53
C ILE A 24 -12.14 2.13 -13.28
N LYS A 25 -11.28 1.94 -14.28
CA LYS A 25 -9.84 2.22 -14.19
C LYS A 25 -9.57 3.67 -13.81
N TYR A 26 -10.26 4.63 -14.42
CA TYR A 26 -10.14 6.04 -14.07
C TYR A 26 -10.56 6.33 -12.62
N GLN A 27 -11.63 5.70 -12.12
CA GLN A 27 -12.02 5.82 -10.72
C GLN A 27 -10.98 5.18 -9.78
N LEU A 28 -10.40 4.03 -10.16
CA LEU A 28 -9.32 3.39 -9.41
C LEU A 28 -8.07 4.26 -9.35
N GLU A 29 -7.74 5.01 -10.40
CA GLU A 29 -6.65 5.99 -10.39
C GLU A 29 -6.91 7.12 -9.39
N ILE A 30 -8.14 7.67 -9.36
CA ILE A 30 -8.52 8.68 -8.37
C ILE A 30 -8.40 8.13 -6.94
N ILE A 31 -8.89 6.91 -6.72
CA ILE A 31 -8.77 6.20 -5.43
C ILE A 31 -7.30 6.01 -5.07
N ALA A 32 -6.46 5.62 -6.04
CA ALA A 32 -5.04 5.39 -5.84
C ALA A 32 -4.30 6.65 -5.38
N ASP A 33 -4.62 7.81 -5.96
CA ASP A 33 -4.05 9.10 -5.56
C ASP A 33 -4.50 9.53 -4.15
N GLN A 34 -5.76 9.30 -3.81
CA GLN A 34 -6.26 9.58 -2.46
C GLN A 34 -5.60 8.67 -1.42
N LEU A 35 -5.48 7.38 -1.71
CA LEU A 35 -4.79 6.39 -0.87
C LEU A 35 -3.31 6.73 -0.68
N LYS A 36 -2.60 7.15 -1.72
CA LYS A 36 -1.20 7.58 -1.65
C LYS A 36 -0.98 8.58 -0.52
N ASN A 37 -1.84 9.60 -0.45
CA ASN A 37 -1.77 10.64 0.58
C ASN A 37 -2.06 10.10 1.99
N GLN A 38 -3.00 9.16 2.14
CA GLN A 38 -3.31 8.55 3.44
C GLN A 38 -2.20 7.62 3.92
N ILE A 39 -1.61 6.85 3.01
CA ILE A 39 -0.49 5.96 3.28
C ILE A 39 0.71 6.78 3.76
N LEU A 40 1.08 7.86 3.06
CA LEU A 40 2.16 8.75 3.49
C LEU A 40 1.91 9.29 4.91
N LYS A 41 0.72 9.81 5.18
CA LYS A 41 0.32 10.28 6.53
C LYS A 41 0.39 9.19 7.60
N ASN A 42 0.15 7.93 7.24
CA ASN A 42 0.28 6.81 8.17
C ASN A 42 1.75 6.46 8.43
N PHE A 43 2.60 6.48 7.41
CA PHE A 43 4.04 6.33 7.61
C PHE A 43 4.68 7.53 8.34
N ASP A 44 4.17 8.75 8.21
CA ASP A 44 4.64 9.92 8.96
C ASP A 44 4.49 9.75 10.48
N LYS A 45 3.50 8.96 10.91
CA LYS A 45 3.32 8.59 12.33
C LYS A 45 4.33 7.55 12.82
N LEU A 46 4.91 6.79 11.90
CA LEU A 46 5.84 5.69 12.20
C LEU A 46 7.29 6.10 12.09
N ILE A 47 7.61 6.99 11.16
CA ILE A 47 8.97 7.38 10.87
C ILE A 47 9.05 8.82 10.33
N SER A 48 9.99 9.58 10.88
CA SER A 48 10.24 10.98 10.50
C SER A 48 11.10 11.13 9.25
N GLU A 49 11.66 10.04 8.72
CA GLU A 49 12.48 10.07 7.51
C GLU A 49 11.64 10.56 6.32
N GLU A 50 12.27 11.42 5.51
CA GLU A 50 11.71 11.91 4.26
C GLU A 50 11.48 10.75 3.30
N LYS A 51 10.26 10.67 2.76
CA LYS A 51 9.77 9.53 2.00
C LYS A 51 8.81 9.95 0.92
N SER A 52 8.80 9.19 -0.17
CA SER A 52 7.96 9.45 -1.33
C SER A 52 7.44 8.15 -1.94
N ILE A 53 6.31 8.25 -2.63
CA ILE A 53 5.73 7.13 -3.38
C ILE A 53 5.96 7.40 -4.87
N SER A 54 6.64 6.48 -5.56
CA SER A 54 7.07 6.67 -6.96
C SER A 54 6.47 5.69 -7.96
N ASN A 55 6.03 4.50 -7.53
CA ASN A 55 5.43 3.51 -8.43
C ASN A 55 4.01 3.23 -7.96
N ILE A 56 3.03 3.38 -8.86
CA ILE A 56 1.63 3.02 -8.64
C ILE A 56 1.26 2.03 -9.73
N LYS A 57 0.94 0.79 -9.33
CA LYS A 57 0.37 -0.20 -10.25
C LYS A 57 -1.03 -0.57 -9.76
N ILE A 58 -1.99 -0.55 -10.67
CA ILE A 58 -3.36 -0.99 -10.40
C ILE A 58 -3.54 -2.36 -11.07
N GLU A 59 -3.85 -3.36 -10.26
CA GLU A 59 -4.26 -4.70 -10.69
C GLU A 59 -5.78 -4.74 -10.65
N TYR A 60 -6.42 -4.80 -11.81
CA TYR A 60 -7.88 -4.87 -11.97
C TYR A 60 -8.21 -5.99 -12.96
N GLU A 61 -9.20 -6.82 -12.63
CA GLU A 61 -9.61 -7.99 -13.43
C GLU A 61 -8.46 -8.94 -13.83
N ASN A 62 -7.44 -9.04 -12.98
CA ASN A 62 -6.32 -9.94 -13.21
C ASN A 62 -6.60 -11.29 -12.51
N PRO A 63 -6.95 -12.38 -13.23
CA PRO A 63 -7.27 -13.67 -12.63
C PRO A 63 -6.07 -14.32 -11.92
N CYS A 64 -4.85 -13.95 -12.30
CA CYS A 64 -3.63 -14.47 -11.72
C CYS A 64 -3.20 -13.71 -10.45
N TYR A 65 -3.83 -12.58 -10.15
CA TYR A 65 -3.48 -11.75 -9.02
C TYR A 65 -4.46 -11.95 -7.86
N ARG A 66 -3.95 -12.46 -6.73
CA ARG A 66 -4.64 -12.44 -5.42
C ARG A 66 -6.12 -12.88 -5.46
N GLN A 67 -6.42 -13.99 -6.15
CA GLN A 67 -7.79 -14.50 -6.32
C GLN A 67 -8.73 -13.46 -6.97
N SER A 68 -8.25 -12.75 -7.98
CA SER A 68 -8.97 -11.69 -8.69
C SER A 68 -9.30 -10.46 -7.85
N ALA A 69 -8.62 -10.25 -6.72
CA ALA A 69 -8.76 -9.02 -5.93
C ALA A 69 -8.23 -7.81 -6.71
N THR A 70 -8.87 -6.67 -6.53
CA THR A 70 -8.37 -5.39 -7.03
C THR A 70 -7.28 -4.88 -6.10
N GLY A 71 -6.08 -4.71 -6.66
CA GLY A 71 -4.88 -4.31 -5.93
C GLY A 71 -4.37 -2.95 -6.37
N ILE A 72 -3.99 -2.10 -5.42
CA ILE A 72 -3.23 -0.88 -5.70
C ILE A 72 -1.88 -1.00 -5.01
N ILE A 73 -0.82 -1.05 -5.81
CA ILE A 73 0.53 -1.38 -5.37
C ILE A 73 1.38 -0.13 -5.42
N TYR A 74 2.03 0.16 -4.30
CA TYR A 74 2.92 1.30 -4.12
C TYR A 74 4.34 0.87 -3.80
N THR A 75 5.30 1.67 -4.24
CA THR A 75 6.67 1.64 -3.71
C THR A 75 6.92 2.91 -2.90
N LEU A 76 7.16 2.75 -1.61
CA LEU A 76 7.64 3.80 -0.72
C LEU A 76 9.17 3.80 -0.71
N ASN A 77 9.75 4.95 -1.05
CA ASN A 77 11.19 5.20 -1.07
C ASN A 77 11.55 6.21 0.01
N PHE A 78 12.79 6.16 0.47
CA PHE A 78 13.32 7.11 1.44
C PHE A 78 14.41 7.95 0.78
N ALA A 79 14.33 9.27 0.92
CA ALA A 79 15.22 10.19 0.20
C ALA A 79 16.70 9.97 0.54
N ASN A 80 16.98 9.50 1.76
CA ASN A 80 18.33 9.30 2.27
C ASN A 80 18.74 7.82 2.34
N ASP A 81 18.01 6.92 1.68
CA ASP A 81 18.30 5.48 1.66
C ASP A 81 17.68 4.84 0.41
N GLU A 82 18.35 5.01 -0.74
CA GLU A 82 17.86 4.53 -2.04
C GLU A 82 17.84 3.00 -2.15
N ASN A 83 18.65 2.33 -1.33
CA ASN A 83 18.80 0.88 -1.28
C ASN A 83 17.66 0.20 -0.50
N PHE A 84 16.96 0.93 0.36
CA PHE A 84 15.86 0.42 1.15
C PHE A 84 14.49 0.91 0.64
N LYS A 85 13.59 -0.05 0.40
CA LYS A 85 12.23 0.23 -0.10
C LYS A 85 11.19 -0.53 0.69
N ILE A 86 10.01 0.06 0.85
CA ILE A 86 8.83 -0.62 1.36
C ILE A 86 7.82 -0.73 0.23
N TYR A 87 7.45 -1.96 -0.09
CA TYR A 87 6.38 -2.24 -1.04
C TYR A 87 5.07 -2.38 -0.26
N ILE A 88 4.02 -1.77 -0.80
CA ILE A 88 2.72 -1.66 -0.16
C ILE A 88 1.68 -2.15 -1.15
N GLU A 89 0.83 -3.07 -0.72
CA GLU A 89 -0.22 -3.67 -1.53
C GLU A 89 -1.55 -3.43 -0.83
N VAL A 90 -2.38 -2.58 -1.42
CA VAL A 90 -3.73 -2.29 -0.92
C VAL A 90 -4.73 -3.16 -1.68
N LEU A 91 -5.33 -4.11 -0.98
CA LEU A 91 -6.40 -4.97 -1.51
C LEU A 91 -7.74 -4.31 -1.16
N ILE A 92 -8.28 -3.51 -2.07
CA ILE A 92 -9.44 -2.66 -1.78
C ILE A 92 -10.69 -3.48 -1.46
N ASP A 93 -10.90 -4.58 -2.18
CA ASP A 93 -12.04 -5.49 -1.98
C ASP A 93 -12.03 -6.17 -0.61
N LEU A 94 -10.83 -6.37 -0.07
CA LEU A 94 -10.63 -7.04 1.21
C LEU A 94 -10.40 -6.05 2.35
N SER A 95 -10.31 -4.75 2.06
CA SER A 95 -9.91 -3.73 3.03
C SER A 95 -8.60 -4.06 3.77
N ARG A 96 -7.63 -4.62 3.05
CA ARG A 96 -6.33 -5.05 3.60
C ARG A 96 -5.19 -4.23 3.02
N ILE A 97 -4.15 -4.01 3.82
CA ILE A 97 -2.92 -3.35 3.39
C ILE A 97 -1.77 -4.24 3.82
N LEU A 98 -1.11 -4.85 2.85
CA LEU A 98 0.06 -5.69 3.07
C LEU A 98 1.31 -4.90 2.75
N ILE A 99 2.34 -5.04 3.59
CA ILE A 99 3.64 -4.40 3.38
C ILE A 99 4.78 -5.41 3.48
N TYR A 100 5.82 -5.19 2.69
CA TYR A 100 7.10 -5.89 2.83
C TYR A 100 8.25 -4.98 2.49
N THR A 101 9.43 -5.31 2.99
CA THR A 101 10.64 -4.51 2.79
C THR A 101 11.57 -5.18 1.79
N LYS A 102 12.39 -4.38 1.11
CA LYS A 102 13.47 -4.85 0.24
C LYS A 102 14.72 -4.00 0.47
N GLY A 103 15.87 -4.67 0.46
CA GLY A 103 17.17 -4.05 0.69
C GLY A 103 17.53 -3.98 2.17
N ILE A 104 18.68 -3.38 2.45
CA ILE A 104 19.24 -3.27 3.80
C ILE A 104 19.25 -1.79 4.16
N PRO A 105 18.46 -1.36 5.16
CA PRO A 105 18.45 0.03 5.57
C PRO A 105 19.77 0.40 6.24
N GLU A 106 20.28 1.59 5.97
CA GLU A 106 21.52 2.11 6.54
C GLU A 106 21.28 2.86 7.85
N LYS A 107 20.20 3.67 7.89
CA LYS A 107 19.84 4.47 9.06
C LYS A 107 19.24 3.63 10.19
N LYS A 108 19.54 4.01 11.43
CA LYS A 108 19.04 3.33 12.63
C LYS A 108 17.51 3.29 12.69
N THR A 109 16.85 4.41 12.41
CA THR A 109 15.39 4.55 12.36
C THR A 109 14.75 3.58 11.36
N LEU A 110 15.32 3.49 10.15
CA LEU A 110 14.86 2.57 9.11
C LEU A 110 15.16 1.11 9.47
N LYS A 111 16.29 0.82 10.11
CA LYS A 111 16.61 -0.52 10.65
C LYS A 111 15.57 -0.96 11.68
N GLU A 112 15.14 -0.07 12.57
CA GLU A 112 14.11 -0.36 13.57
C GLU A 112 12.75 -0.61 12.93
N LEU A 113 12.33 0.23 11.97
CA LEU A 113 11.10 0.02 11.20
C LEU A 113 11.14 -1.31 10.44
N ASN A 114 12.25 -1.61 9.76
CA ASN A 114 12.43 -2.88 9.06
C ASN A 114 12.29 -4.07 10.00
N LYS A 115 12.92 -4.02 11.18
CA LYS A 115 12.75 -5.07 12.20
C LYS A 115 11.30 -5.21 12.65
N LYS A 116 10.59 -4.10 12.90
CA LYS A 116 9.16 -4.11 13.28
C LYS A 116 8.30 -4.78 12.21
N ILE A 117 8.57 -4.50 10.93
CA ILE A 117 7.85 -5.10 9.80
C ILE A 117 8.18 -6.60 9.70
N VAL A 118 9.46 -6.97 9.60
CA VAL A 118 9.91 -8.36 9.39
C VAL A 118 9.48 -9.28 10.54
N ALA A 119 9.46 -8.79 11.78
CA ALA A 119 9.02 -9.56 12.94
C ALA A 119 7.53 -9.99 12.88
N LYS A 120 6.76 -9.42 11.95
CA LYS A 120 5.33 -9.69 11.74
C LYS A 120 5.04 -10.34 10.38
N TYR A 121 6.07 -10.82 9.67
CA TYR A 121 5.87 -11.52 8.41
C TYR A 121 5.00 -12.77 8.59
N ASN A 122 3.99 -12.86 7.72
CA ASN A 122 3.19 -14.05 7.53
C ASN A 122 3.92 -15.05 6.60
N HIS A 123 3.23 -16.14 6.24
CA HIS A 123 3.75 -17.17 5.34
C HIS A 123 4.10 -16.69 3.92
N GLU A 124 3.65 -15.49 3.53
CA GLU A 124 3.98 -14.86 2.25
C GLU A 124 5.10 -13.81 2.36
N SER A 125 5.78 -13.73 3.50
CA SER A 125 6.78 -12.69 3.80
C SER A 125 6.23 -11.27 3.71
N LYS A 126 4.98 -11.08 4.13
CA LYS A 126 4.30 -9.78 4.19
C LYS A 126 3.70 -9.56 5.58
N THR A 127 3.54 -8.29 5.94
CA THR A 127 2.94 -7.86 7.20
C THR A 127 1.68 -7.06 6.93
N GLU A 128 0.63 -7.30 7.71
CA GLU A 128 -0.53 -6.41 7.75
C GLU A 128 -0.13 -5.04 8.30
N PHE A 129 -0.33 -3.96 7.55
CA PHE A 129 0.20 -2.65 7.93
C PHE A 129 -0.31 -2.18 9.30
N LYS A 130 -1.52 -2.57 9.70
CA LYS A 130 -2.10 -2.27 11.01
C LYS A 130 -1.31 -2.87 12.19
N GLU A 131 -0.54 -3.93 11.97
CA GLU A 131 0.33 -4.53 13.00
C GLU A 131 1.61 -3.74 13.23
N VAL A 132 1.91 -2.80 12.32
CA VAL A 132 3.07 -1.92 12.35
C VAL A 132 2.67 -0.47 12.66
N LEU A 133 1.37 -0.15 12.66
CA LEU A 133 0.84 1.15 13.09
C LEU A 133 1.08 1.43 14.58
#